data_AF-B5X7F6-F1
#
_entry.id   AF-B5X7F6-F1
#
_cell.length_a   1.000
_cell.length_b   1.000
_cell.length_c   1.000
_cell.angle_alpha   90.00
_cell.angle_beta   90.00
_cell.angle_gamma   90.00
#
_symmetry.space_group_name_H-M   'P 1'
#
loop_
_entity.id
_entity.type
_entity.pdbx_description
1 polymer ?
#
loop_
_entity_poly.entity_id
_entity_poly.type
_entity_poly.pdbx_seq_one_letter_code
_entity_poly.pdbx_strand_id
1 'polypeptide(L)'
;MLLHQQRTHRRLPRSWKNKRWNCYREKTRIELLQQDQKMMEERNKRKKALLTKTIAEKSKQTQAESVKLKRIQKELQTLDNMVSNDICILRGVIEQASWDYNTAR
;
A
#
# COMPACT_ATOMS: atom_id res chain seq x y z
N MET A 1 72.21 -44.88 28.62
CA MET A 1 71.57 -44.11 27.52
C MET A 1 70.06 -44.39 27.56
N LEU A 2 69.28 -43.55 28.24
CA LEU A 2 67.81 -43.61 28.18
C LEU A 2 67.32 -42.22 27.81
N LEU A 3 66.93 -42.08 26.54
CA LEU A 3 66.35 -40.88 25.96
C LEU A 3 65.04 -40.56 26.70
N HIS A 4 65.12 -39.64 27.65
CA HIS A 4 63.94 -39.06 28.31
C HIS A 4 63.17 -38.24 27.27
N GLN A 5 62.14 -38.85 26.70
CA GLN A 5 61.24 -38.22 25.75
C GLN A 5 60.34 -37.24 26.50
N GLN A 6 60.71 -35.95 26.46
CA GLN A 6 59.85 -34.88 26.95
C GLN A 6 58.58 -34.83 26.09
N ARG A 7 57.45 -35.31 26.63
CA ARG A 7 56.12 -35.01 26.11
C ARG A 7 55.86 -33.53 26.30
N THR A 8 56.22 -32.73 25.29
CA THR A 8 55.81 -31.34 25.22
C THR A 8 54.30 -31.29 24.98
N HIS A 9 53.53 -31.07 26.04
CA HIS A 9 52.15 -30.60 25.89
C HIS A 9 52.22 -29.26 25.15
N ARG A 10 52.00 -29.28 23.84
CA ARG A 10 51.96 -28.07 23.00
C ARG A 10 50.84 -27.16 23.50
N ARG A 11 51.16 -26.25 24.42
CA ARG A 11 50.26 -25.16 24.81
C ARG A 11 50.11 -24.24 23.59
N LEU A 12 48.87 -24.11 23.10
CA LEU A 12 48.58 -23.22 21.98
C LEU A 12 49.09 -21.80 22.28
N PRO A 13 49.80 -21.15 21.33
CA PRO A 13 50.27 -19.79 21.52
C PRO A 13 49.10 -18.83 21.78
N ARG A 14 49.31 -17.80 22.59
CA ARG A 14 48.26 -16.82 22.97
C ARG A 14 47.51 -16.25 21.77
N SER A 15 48.18 -16.04 20.63
CA SER A 15 47.58 -15.53 19.40
C SER A 15 46.52 -16.47 18.81
N TRP A 16 46.69 -17.78 18.93
CA TRP A 16 45.73 -18.79 18.45
C TRP A 16 44.52 -18.89 19.38
N LYS A 17 44.74 -18.74 20.70
CA LYS A 17 43.65 -18.64 21.67
C LYS A 17 42.81 -17.38 21.41
N ASN A 18 43.44 -16.23 21.16
CA ASN A 18 42.74 -14.99 20.83
C ASN A 18 41.96 -15.08 19.51
N LYS A 19 42.54 -15.63 18.44
CA LYS A 19 41.81 -15.87 17.19
C LYS A 19 40.59 -16.76 17.40
N ARG A 20 40.74 -17.83 18.18
CA ARG A 20 39.66 -18.77 18.47
C ARG A 20 38.55 -18.10 19.30
N TRP A 21 38.90 -17.32 20.32
CA TRP A 21 37.96 -16.52 21.12
C TRP A 21 37.20 -15.49 20.27
N ASN A 22 37.91 -14.77 19.39
CA ASN A 22 37.29 -13.84 18.46
C ASN A 22 36.34 -14.55 17.49
N CYS A 23 36.71 -15.70 16.96
CA CYS A 23 35.85 -16.48 16.08
C CYS A 23 34.56 -16.95 16.78
N TYR A 24 34.64 -17.39 18.04
CA TYR A 24 33.44 -17.75 18.81
C TYR A 24 32.54 -16.54 19.05
N ARG A 25 33.12 -15.41 19.46
CA ARG A 25 32.37 -14.17 19.69
C ARG A 25 31.68 -13.67 18.42
N GLU A 26 32.36 -13.77 17.28
CA GLU A 26 31.79 -13.39 15.98
C GLU A 26 30.67 -14.34 15.54
N LYS A 27 30.83 -15.65 15.74
CA LYS A 27 29.76 -16.63 15.48
C LYS A 27 28.50 -16.33 16.30
N THR A 28 28.66 -16.08 17.60
CA THR A 28 27.52 -15.73 18.48
C THR A 28 26.86 -14.42 18.05
N ARG A 29 27.65 -13.41 17.64
CA ARG A 29 27.11 -12.15 17.11
C ARG A 29 26.31 -12.36 15.82
N ILE A 30 26.83 -13.18 14.90
CA ILE A 30 26.16 -13.50 13.64
C ILE A 30 24.84 -14.25 13.90
N GLU A 31 24.83 -15.23 14.81
CA GLU A 31 23.62 -15.97 15.18
C GLU A 31 22.52 -15.06 15.73
N LEU A 32 22.88 -14.12 16.61
CA LEU A 32 21.92 -13.14 17.15
C LEU A 32 21.32 -12.27 16.03
N LEU A 33 22.16 -11.76 15.12
CA LEU A 33 21.69 -10.96 13.98
C LEU A 33 20.79 -11.75 13.04
N GLN A 34 21.08 -13.04 12.81
CA GLN A 34 20.23 -13.91 12.00
C GLN A 34 18.87 -14.15 12.67
N GLN A 35 18.84 -14.31 13.99
CA GLN A 35 17.60 -14.47 14.74
C GLN A 35 16.76 -13.19 14.67
N ASP A 36 17.38 -12.02 14.88
CA ASP A 36 16.70 -10.73 14.77
C ASP A 36 16.15 -10.50 13.36
N GLN A 37 16.93 -10.83 12.33
CA GLN A 37 16.51 -10.73 10.93
C GLN A 37 15.26 -11.57 10.65
N LYS A 38 15.24 -12.84 11.10
CA LYS A 38 14.07 -13.72 10.93
C LYS A 38 12.82 -13.15 11.61
N MET A 39 12.96 -12.66 12.84
CA MET A 39 11.86 -12.05 13.58
C MET A 39 11.34 -10.78 12.88
N MET A 40 12.22 -9.98 12.30
CA MET A 40 11.82 -8.80 11.51
C MET A 40 11.08 -9.19 10.23
N GLU A 41 11.58 -10.19 9.49
CA GLU A 41 10.94 -10.66 8.26
C GLU A 41 9.53 -11.20 8.51
N GLU A 42 9.33 -11.97 9.58
CA GLU A 42 8.01 -12.47 9.96
C GLU A 42 7.05 -11.33 10.32
N ARG A 43 7.53 -10.33 11.07
CA ARG A 43 6.75 -9.13 11.39
C ARG A 43 6.38 -8.35 10.12
N ASN A 44 7.32 -8.19 9.19
CA ASN A 44 7.09 -7.51 7.93
C ASN A 44 6.10 -8.27 7.04
N LYS A 45 6.19 -9.60 6.99
CA LYS A 45 5.23 -10.46 6.27
C LYS A 45 3.81 -10.27 6.80
N ARG A 46 3.63 -10.28 8.12
CA ARG A 46 2.32 -10.04 8.76
C ARG A 46 1.79 -8.65 8.49
N LYS A 47 2.62 -7.61 8.64
CA LYS A 47 2.24 -6.22 8.34
C LYS A 47 1.84 -6.04 6.89
N LYS A 48 2.63 -6.58 5.95
CA LYS A 48 2.34 -6.50 4.51
C LYS A 48 1.01 -7.18 4.17
N ALA A 49 0.77 -8.37 4.73
CA ALA A 49 -0.51 -9.08 4.53
C ALA A 49 -1.70 -8.26 5.04
N LEU A 50 -1.59 -7.66 6.23
CA LEU A 50 -2.64 -6.81 6.79
C LEU A 50 -2.88 -5.57 5.91
N LEU A 51 -1.82 -4.90 5.47
CA LEU A 51 -1.92 -3.74 4.58
C LEU A 51 -2.59 -4.09 3.26
N THR A 52 -2.19 -5.18 2.62
CA THR A 52 -2.82 -5.65 1.37
C THR A 52 -4.31 -5.94 1.58
N LYS A 53 -4.69 -6.58 2.68
CA LYS A 53 -6.09 -6.83 3.01
C LYS A 53 -6.88 -5.53 3.19
N THR A 54 -6.33 -4.57 3.92
CA THR A 54 -6.98 -3.26 4.13
C THR A 54 -7.12 -2.48 2.82
N ILE A 55 -6.10 -2.48 1.97
CA ILE A 55 -6.14 -1.82 0.66
C ILE A 55 -7.22 -2.46 -0.23
N ALA A 56 -7.29 -3.78 -0.27
CA ALA A 56 -8.30 -4.49 -1.08
C ALA A 56 -9.74 -4.16 -0.62
N GLU A 57 -9.97 -4.14 0.70
CA GLU A 57 -11.27 -3.80 1.26
C GLU A 57 -11.64 -2.33 0.97
N LYS A 58 -10.70 -1.40 1.17
CA LYS A 58 -10.92 0.02 0.85
C LYS A 58 -11.15 0.25 -0.65
N SER A 59 -10.38 -0.42 -1.51
CA SER A 59 -10.58 -0.36 -2.95
C SER A 59 -11.98 -0.84 -3.36
N LYS A 60 -12.48 -1.93 -2.77
CA LYS A 60 -13.84 -2.41 -3.00
C LYS A 60 -14.89 -1.39 -2.58
N GLN A 61 -14.73 -0.77 -1.40
CA GLN A 61 -15.63 0.29 -0.91
C GLN A 61 -15.64 1.48 -1.88
N THR A 62 -14.46 1.98 -2.27
CA THR A 62 -14.31 3.08 -3.22
C THR A 62 -14.93 2.76 -4.58
N GLN A 63 -14.76 1.54 -5.09
CA GLN A 63 -15.38 1.11 -6.35
C GLN A 63 -16.91 1.16 -6.25
N ALA A 64 -17.48 0.67 -5.15
CA ALA A 64 -18.92 0.68 -4.94
C ALA A 64 -19.47 2.11 -4.84
N GLU A 65 -18.78 3.00 -4.14
CA GLU A 65 -19.13 4.42 -4.06
C GLU A 65 -19.02 5.12 -5.41
N SER A 66 -17.97 4.84 -6.19
CA SER A 66 -17.82 5.37 -7.55
C SER A 66 -18.99 4.97 -8.45
N VAL A 67 -19.45 3.72 -8.37
CA VAL A 67 -20.64 3.26 -9.12
C VAL A 67 -21.90 4.01 -8.68
N LYS A 68 -22.09 4.25 -7.38
CA LYS A 68 -23.23 5.04 -6.88
C LYS A 68 -23.17 6.48 -7.39
N LEU A 69 -22.01 7.12 -7.32
CA LEU A 69 -21.82 8.49 -7.81
C LEU A 69 -22.12 8.60 -9.32
N LYS A 70 -21.67 7.64 -10.13
CA LYS A 70 -21.99 7.61 -11.56
C LYS A 70 -23.50 7.51 -11.85
N ARG A 71 -24.24 6.76 -11.03
CA ARG A 71 -25.71 6.67 -11.16
C ARG A 71 -26.37 8.00 -10.85
N ILE A 72 -26.00 8.62 -9.72
CA ILE A 72 -26.51 9.94 -9.32
C ILE A 72 -26.21 10.98 -10.41
N GLN A 73 -24.99 11.00 -10.95
CA GLN A 73 -24.62 11.93 -12.02
C GLN A 73 -25.49 11.74 -13.26
N LYS A 74 -25.82 10.51 -13.64
CA LYS A 74 -26.68 10.22 -14.79
C LYS A 74 -28.12 10.68 -14.55
N GLU A 75 -28.64 10.46 -13.35
CA GLU A 75 -29.98 10.91 -12.96
C GLU A 75 -30.05 12.45 -12.99
N LEU A 76 -29.06 13.13 -12.42
CA LEU A 76 -28.96 14.59 -12.47
C LEU A 76 -28.87 15.12 -13.91
N GLN A 77 -28.06 14.49 -14.77
CA GLN A 77 -27.99 14.89 -16.19
C GLN A 77 -29.32 14.71 -16.90
N THR A 78 -30.08 13.66 -16.56
CA THR A 78 -31.39 13.42 -17.16
C THR A 78 -32.37 14.52 -16.75
N LEU A 79 -32.38 14.89 -15.46
CA LEU A 79 -33.21 15.99 -14.96
C LEU A 79 -32.83 17.34 -15.60
N ASP A 80 -31.53 17.62 -15.71
CA ASP A 80 -31.01 18.83 -16.34
C ASP A 80 -31.45 18.94 -17.81
N ASN A 81 -31.39 17.83 -18.55
CA ASN A 81 -31.86 17.78 -19.93
C ASN A 81 -33.38 17.99 -20.04
N MET A 82 -34.17 17.41 -19.13
CA MET A 82 -35.63 17.60 -19.12
C MET A 82 -35.99 19.06 -18.88
N VAL A 83 -35.41 19.67 -17.85
CA VAL A 83 -35.65 21.09 -17.52
C VAL A 83 -35.19 22.00 -18.65
N SER A 84 -34.04 21.71 -19.26
CA SER A 84 -33.54 22.49 -20.40
C SER A 84 -34.49 22.44 -21.60
N ASN A 85 -35.07 21.26 -21.87
CA ASN A 85 -36.06 21.10 -22.94
C ASN A 85 -37.34 21.89 -22.64
N ASP A 86 -37.86 21.81 -21.42
CA ASP A 86 -39.06 22.54 -21.02
C ASP A 86 -38.85 24.05 -21.12
N ILE A 87 -37.69 24.54 -20.67
CA ILE A 87 -37.31 25.95 -20.81
C ILE A 87 -37.23 26.37 -22.29
N CYS A 88 -36.69 25.50 -23.16
CA CYS A 88 -36.59 25.79 -24.59
C CYS A 88 -37.98 25.93 -25.23
N ILE A 89 -38.91 25.03 -24.89
CA ILE A 89 -40.30 25.09 -25.37
C ILE A 89 -40.98 26.37 -24.88
N LEU A 90 -40.90 26.65 -23.58
CA LEU A 90 -41.53 27.84 -22.99
C LEU A 90 -40.99 29.12 -23.62
N ARG A 91 -39.68 29.21 -23.86
CA ARG A 91 -39.07 30.34 -24.56
C ARG A 91 -39.65 30.51 -25.96
N GLY A 92 -39.74 29.44 -26.75
CA GLY A 92 -40.32 29.49 -28.09
C GLY A 92 -41.78 29.97 -28.10
N VAL A 93 -42.59 29.49 -27.14
CA VAL A 93 -43.98 29.93 -26.98
C VAL A 93 -44.06 31.42 -26.62
N ILE A 94 -43.22 31.88 -25.68
CA ILE A 94 -43.17 33.30 -25.27
C ILE A 94 -42.76 34.18 -26.45
N GLU A 95 -41.74 33.77 -27.21
CA GLU A 95 -41.26 34.50 -28.38
C GLU A 95 -42.36 34.59 -29.44
N GLN A 96 -43.03 33.48 -29.77
CA GLN A 96 -44.14 33.47 -30.73
C GLN A 96 -45.28 34.40 -30.29
N ALA A 97 -45.73 34.28 -29.04
CA ALA A 97 -46.80 35.13 -28.50
C ALA A 97 -46.42 36.62 -28.53
N SER A 98 -45.14 36.94 -28.28
CA SER A 98 -44.63 38.31 -28.35
C SER A 98 -44.63 38.85 -29.78
N TRP A 99 -44.25 38.02 -30.76
CA TRP A 99 -44.32 38.35 -32.18
C TRP A 99 -45.76 38.58 -32.66
N ASP A 100 -46.68 37.69 -32.30
CA ASP A 100 -48.10 37.79 -32.66
C ASP A 100 -48.71 39.08 -32.09
N TYR A 101 -48.42 39.40 -30.82
CA TYR A 101 -48.88 40.65 -30.20
C TYR A 101 -48.34 41.89 -30.91
N ASN A 102 -47.05 41.89 -31.26
CA ASN A 102 -46.43 43.03 -31.94
C ASN A 102 -46.94 43.21 -33.38
N THR A 103 -47.29 42.12 -34.06
CA THR A 103 -47.80 42.13 -35.44
C THR A 103 -49.28 42.48 -35.51
N ALA A 104 -50.05 42.21 -34.45
CA ALA A 104 -51.46 42.55 -34.35
C ALA A 104 -51.72 44.02 -33.96
N ARG A 105 -50.67 44.80 -33.68
CA ARG A 105 -50.72 46.21 -33.28
C ARG A 105 -50.48 47.14 -34.46
#